data_AF-D6GVG3-F1
#
_entry.id   AF-D6GVG3-F1
#
_cell.length_a   1.000
_cell.length_b   1.000
_cell.length_c   1.000
_cell.angle_alpha   90.00
_cell.angle_beta   90.00
_cell.angle_gamma   90.00
#
_symmetry.space_group_name_H-M   'P 1'
#
loop_
_entity.id
_entity.type
_entity.pdbx_description
1 polymer ?
#
loop_
_entity_poly.entity_id
_entity_poly.type
_entity_poly.pdbx_seq_one_letter_code
_entity_poly.pdbx_strand_id
1 'polypeptide(L)'
;MDKKECIGKKLEDILETPILISTDKKTRIYGLKNKGRDIEISAYSRSESREDYFHKVEIEYLPASKYIINGSCTCESFRYYGMPCKHMLTVRNVYIKNQQKLING
;
A
#
# COMPACT_ATOMS: atom_id res chain seq x y z
N MET A 1 22.22 -0.77 -20.26
CA MET A 1 20.84 -1.08 -19.84
C MET A 1 20.63 -0.40 -18.50
N ASP A 2 20.19 0.85 -18.53
CA ASP A 2 20.06 1.69 -17.34
C ASP A 2 19.08 1.07 -16.34
N LYS A 3 19.58 0.81 -15.13
CA LYS A 3 18.76 0.41 -13.99
C LYS A 3 17.81 1.57 -13.72
N LYS A 4 16.60 1.53 -14.27
CA LYS A 4 15.56 2.52 -13.95
C LYS A 4 15.46 2.63 -12.44
N GLU A 5 15.63 3.84 -11.92
CA GLU A 5 15.57 4.11 -10.49
C GLU A 5 14.28 3.53 -9.93
N CYS A 6 14.42 2.71 -8.90
CA CYS A 6 13.31 2.30 -8.07
C CYS A 6 12.85 3.53 -7.30
N ILE A 7 11.66 4.02 -7.59
CA ILE A 7 11.11 5.27 -7.04
C ILE A 7 10.43 4.95 -5.70
N GLY A 8 11.10 4.16 -4.88
CA GLY A 8 10.73 3.93 -3.49
C GLY A 8 11.32 5.03 -2.60
N LYS A 9 10.73 5.24 -1.44
CA LYS A 9 11.33 6.06 -0.38
C LYS A 9 12.04 5.15 0.60
N LYS A 10 13.16 5.58 1.18
CA LYS A 10 13.68 4.88 2.36
C LYS A 10 12.72 5.06 3.52
N LEU A 11 12.72 4.12 4.45
CA LEU A 11 11.87 4.20 5.62
C LEU A 11 12.09 5.48 6.44
N GLU A 12 13.34 5.91 6.58
CA GLU A 12 13.74 7.13 7.31
C GLU A 12 13.20 8.42 6.70
N ASP A 13 12.91 8.43 5.40
CA ASP A 13 12.38 9.59 4.66
C ASP A 13 10.84 9.69 4.75
N ILE A 14 10.18 8.70 5.37
CA ILE A 14 8.73 8.70 5.55
C ILE A 14 8.43 9.33 6.92
N LEU A 15 8.21 10.64 6.91
CA LEU A 15 7.96 11.45 8.11
C LEU A 15 6.57 11.26 8.73
N GLU A 16 5.67 10.59 8.02
CA GLU A 16 4.32 10.29 8.49
C GLU A 16 4.35 9.20 9.56
N THR A 17 3.39 9.21 10.50
CA THR A 17 3.22 8.13 11.48
C THR A 17 2.18 7.13 10.97
N PRO A 18 2.49 5.83 10.88
CA PRO A 18 1.51 4.84 10.43
C PRO A 18 0.44 4.58 11.49
N ILE A 19 -0.82 4.49 11.07
CA ILE A 19 -1.94 4.05 11.92
C ILE A 19 -1.93 2.53 12.15
N LEU A 20 -1.27 1.78 11.26
CA LEU A 20 -1.09 0.34 11.40
C LEU A 20 0.24 -0.08 10.78
N ILE A 21 0.97 -0.93 11.50
CA ILE A 21 2.15 -1.63 11.01
C ILE A 21 1.82 -3.12 10.97
N SER A 22 2.05 -3.78 9.83
CA SER A 22 1.89 -5.23 9.73
C SER A 22 2.85 -5.97 10.66
N THR A 23 2.49 -7.18 11.08
CA THR A 23 3.31 -7.99 12.01
C THR A 23 4.73 -8.23 11.51
N ASP A 24 4.91 -8.40 10.20
CA ASP A 24 6.21 -8.59 9.54
C ASP A 24 6.95 -7.26 9.26
N LYS A 25 6.37 -6.12 9.65
CA LYS A 25 6.87 -4.75 9.44
C LYS A 25 7.10 -4.38 7.97
N LYS A 26 6.59 -5.17 7.02
CA LYS A 26 6.74 -4.94 5.58
C LYS A 26 5.69 -3.99 5.02
N THR A 27 4.57 -3.80 5.71
CA THR A 27 3.49 -2.91 5.26
C THR A 27 3.10 -1.97 6.37
N ARG A 28 2.93 -0.70 6.02
CA ARG A 28 2.52 0.36 6.93
C ARG A 28 1.36 1.11 6.29
N ILE A 29 0.22 1.15 6.97
CA ILE A 29 -0.94 1.95 6.55
C ILE A 29 -0.88 3.28 7.30
N TYR A 30 -1.07 4.37 6.56
CA TYR A 30 -0.96 5.75 7.07
C TYR A 30 -2.30 6.46 7.05
N GLY A 31 -3.20 6.10 6.13
CA GLY A 31 -4.51 6.74 6.02
C GLY A 31 -5.58 5.79 5.54
N LEU A 32 -6.78 6.00 6.06
CA LEU A 32 -8.02 5.41 5.58
C LEU A 32 -9.02 6.52 5.39
N LYS A 33 -9.64 6.57 4.21
CA LYS A 33 -10.71 7.52 3.92
C LYS A 33 -11.93 6.78 3.39
N ASN A 34 -13.02 6.84 4.16
CA ASN A 34 -14.29 6.28 3.73
C ASN A 34 -14.94 7.22 2.71
N LYS A 35 -15.21 6.73 1.49
CA LYS A 35 -15.85 7.45 0.39
C LYS A 35 -17.29 6.96 0.14
N GLY A 36 -17.94 6.47 1.21
CA GLY A 36 -19.30 5.97 1.19
C GLY A 36 -19.34 4.48 0.89
N ARG A 37 -19.18 4.08 -0.38
CA ARG A 37 -19.21 2.66 -0.77
C ARG A 37 -17.84 2.01 -0.80
N ASP A 38 -16.80 2.80 -0.98
CA ASP A 38 -15.40 2.38 -1.08
C ASP A 38 -14.54 3.03 -0.01
N ILE A 39 -13.36 2.47 0.20
CA ILE A 39 -12.38 2.90 1.18
C ILE A 39 -11.08 3.15 0.44
N GLU A 40 -10.59 4.37 0.51
CA GLU A 40 -9.23 4.71 0.06
C GLU A 40 -8.24 4.36 1.16
N ILE A 41 -7.18 3.63 0.81
CA ILE A 41 -6.14 3.17 1.71
C ILE A 41 -4.80 3.70 1.22
N SER A 42 -4.14 4.51 2.04
CA SER A 42 -2.81 5.06 1.79
C SER A 42 -1.77 4.30 2.62
N ALA A 43 -0.78 3.71 1.95
CA ALA A 43 0.17 2.83 2.58
C ALA A 43 1.57 2.90 1.95
N TYR A 44 2.54 2.34 2.66
CA TYR A 44 3.86 2.01 2.13
C TYR A 44 4.14 0.51 2.32
N SER A 45 4.65 -0.13 1.27
CA SER A 45 4.97 -1.56 1.26
C SER A 45 6.43 -1.78 0.86
N ARG A 46 7.15 -2.63 1.60
CA ARG A 46 8.60 -2.86 1.43
C ARG A 46 8.89 -3.37 0.03
N SER A 47 9.91 -2.82 -0.60
CA SER A 47 10.46 -3.30 -1.86
C SER A 47 11.05 -4.70 -1.68
N GLU A 48 10.81 -5.59 -2.65
CA GLU A 48 11.41 -6.92 -2.67
C GLU A 48 12.83 -6.91 -3.27
N SER A 49 13.15 -5.89 -4.07
CA SER A 49 14.42 -5.78 -4.79
C SER A 49 15.45 -4.90 -4.08
N ARG A 50 15.02 -4.05 -3.14
CA ARG A 50 15.88 -3.14 -2.39
C ARG A 50 15.53 -3.17 -0.91
N GLU A 51 16.51 -3.49 -0.08
CA GLU A 51 16.39 -3.41 1.37
C GLU A 51 16.16 -1.95 1.82
N ASP A 52 15.35 -1.75 2.86
CA ASP A 52 14.96 -0.44 3.44
C ASP A 52 14.16 0.52 2.55
N TYR A 53 13.93 0.19 1.28
CA TYR A 53 13.04 0.96 0.41
C TYR A 53 11.59 0.48 0.53
N PHE A 54 10.68 1.44 0.43
CA PHE A 54 9.25 1.23 0.47
C PHE A 54 8.58 1.94 -0.71
N HIS A 55 7.64 1.24 -1.34
CA HIS A 55 6.79 1.79 -2.38
C HIS A 55 5.55 2.42 -1.75
N LYS A 56 5.27 3.67 -2.11
CA LYS A 56 3.96 4.27 -1.86
C LYS A 56 2.90 3.49 -2.65
N VAL A 57 1.80 3.17 -1.97
CA VAL A 57 0.65 2.44 -2.49
C VAL A 57 -0.61 3.19 -2.07
N GLU A 58 -1.48 3.45 -3.03
CA GLU A 58 -2.82 3.96 -2.78
C GLU A 58 -3.80 3.00 -3.44
N ILE A 59 -4.82 2.53 -2.73
CA ILE A 59 -5.86 1.67 -3.31
C ILE A 59 -7.24 2.16 -2.93
N GLU A 60 -8.17 2.09 -3.88
CA GLU A 60 -9.61 2.23 -3.65
C GLU A 60 -10.19 0.82 -3.55
N TYR A 61 -10.62 0.44 -2.36
CA TYR A 61 -11.13 -0.89 -2.04
C TYR A 61 -12.64 -0.86 -1.87
N LEU A 62 -13.35 -1.78 -2.54
CA LEU A 62 -14.80 -1.97 -2.40
C LEU A 62 -15.08 -3.10 -1.41
N PRO A 63 -15.56 -2.83 -0.18
CA PRO A 63 -15.80 -3.88 0.80
C PRO A 63 -16.87 -4.88 0.38
N ALA A 64 -17.90 -4.43 -0.34
CA ALA A 64 -19.02 -5.28 -0.77
C ALA A 64 -18.58 -6.43 -1.67
N SER A 65 -17.64 -6.18 -2.58
CA SER A 65 -17.16 -7.16 -3.55
C SER A 65 -15.75 -7.68 -3.25
N LYS A 66 -15.06 -7.09 -2.26
CA LYS A 66 -13.67 -7.39 -1.88
C LYS A 66 -12.63 -7.16 -2.99
N TYR A 67 -12.94 -6.24 -3.92
CA TYR A 67 -12.04 -5.89 -5.02
C TYR A 67 -11.34 -4.53 -4.80
N ILE A 68 -10.17 -4.40 -5.42
CA ILE A 68 -9.53 -3.10 -5.66
C ILE A 68 -10.17 -2.54 -6.93
N ILE A 69 -10.88 -1.42 -6.83
CA ILE A 69 -11.52 -0.76 -7.97
C ILE A 69 -10.48 0.04 -8.75
N ASN A 70 -9.58 0.70 -8.02
CA ASN A 70 -8.54 1.54 -8.57
C ASN A 70 -7.34 1.58 -7.63
N GLY A 71 -6.21 2.07 -8.10
CA GLY A 71 -5.08 2.37 -7.24
C GLY A 71 -3.81 2.72 -7.98
N SER A 72 -2.80 3.09 -7.22
CA SER A 72 -1.48 3.48 -7.70
C SER A 72 -0.40 2.75 -6.88
N CYS A 73 0.73 2.46 -7.54
CA CYS A 73 1.93 2.01 -6.85
C CYS A 73 3.17 2.60 -7.51
N THR A 74 4.12 3.00 -6.69
CA THR A 74 5.40 3.57 -7.17
C THR A 74 6.40 2.52 -7.67
N CYS A 75 6.09 1.21 -7.56
CA CYS A 75 6.95 0.14 -8.03
C CYS A 75 7.06 0.09 -9.56
N GLU A 76 8.13 -0.54 -10.05
CA GLU A 76 8.39 -0.65 -11.48
C GLU A 76 7.24 -1.37 -12.19
N SER A 77 6.81 -2.53 -11.67
CA SER A 77 5.76 -3.33 -12.31
C SER A 77 4.48 -2.52 -12.59
N PHE A 78 4.03 -1.71 -11.62
CA PHE A 78 2.85 -0.88 -11.82
C PHE A 78 3.11 0.23 -12.82
N ARG A 79 4.25 0.93 -12.71
CA ARG A 79 4.62 1.99 -13.67
C ARG A 79 4.72 1.50 -15.11
N TYR A 80 5.22 0.30 -15.33
CA TYR A 80 5.41 -0.26 -16.67
C TYR A 80 4.14 -0.83 -17.27
N TYR A 81 3.35 -1.56 -16.48
CA TYR A 81 2.23 -2.35 -17.00
C TYR A 81 0.86 -1.78 -16.65
N GLY A 82 0.76 -0.82 -15.71
CA GLY A 82 -0.50 -0.25 -15.25
C GLY A 82 -1.42 -1.24 -14.53
N MET A 83 -0.96 -2.46 -14.25
CA MET A 83 -1.76 -3.52 -13.64
C MET A 83 -1.53 -3.60 -12.13
N PRO A 84 -2.53 -4.06 -11.35
CA PRO A 84 -2.39 -4.28 -9.92
C PRO A 84 -1.15 -5.12 -9.57
N CYS A 85 -0.27 -4.57 -8.73
CA CYS A 85 0.97 -5.23 -8.35
C CYS A 85 0.83 -5.94 -6.99
N LYS A 86 1.82 -6.78 -6.65
CA LYS A 86 1.87 -7.51 -5.38
C LYS A 86 1.77 -6.59 -4.16
N HIS A 87 2.33 -5.39 -4.21
CA HIS A 87 2.24 -4.41 -3.12
C HIS A 87 0.79 -3.98 -2.85
N MET A 88 0.00 -3.71 -3.90
CA MET A 88 -1.42 -3.34 -3.77
C MET A 88 -2.24 -4.48 -3.14
N LEU A 89 -2.03 -5.71 -3.62
CA LEU A 89 -2.68 -6.90 -3.05
C LEU A 89 -2.28 -7.12 -1.59
N THR A 90 -1.01 -6.88 -1.25
CA THR A 90 -0.49 -7.02 0.12
C THR A 90 -1.12 -5.99 1.04
N VAL A 91 -1.17 -4.71 0.64
CA VAL A 91 -1.84 -3.63 1.40
C VAL A 91 -3.31 -3.96 1.64
N ARG A 92 -4.04 -4.39 0.60
CA ARG A 92 -5.44 -4.84 0.73
C ARG A 92 -5.56 -5.97 1.77
N ASN A 93 -4.71 -6.98 1.69
CA ASN A 93 -4.77 -8.12 2.61
C ASN A 93 -4.44 -7.71 4.06
N VAL A 94 -3.49 -6.80 4.26
CA VAL A 94 -3.15 -6.25 5.58
C VAL A 94 -4.34 -5.47 6.15
N TYR A 95 -4.99 -4.64 5.32
CA TYR A 95 -6.21 -3.94 5.70
C TYR A 95 -7.32 -4.92 6.11
N ILE A 96 -7.68 -5.89 5.26
CA ILE A 96 -8.76 -6.85 5.52
C ILE A 96 -8.51 -7.61 6.83
N LYS A 97 -7.26 -8.04 7.08
CA LYS A 97 -6.89 -8.76 8.30
C LYS A 97 -7.04 -7.91 9.58
N ASN A 98 -6.96 -6.59 9.46
CA ASN A 98 -6.97 -5.66 10.60
C ASN A 98 -8.19 -4.73 10.60
N GLN A 99 -9.15 -4.92 9.68
CA GLN A 99 -10.25 -3.98 9.46
C GLN A 99 -11.07 -3.72 10.74
N GLN A 100 -11.32 -4.75 11.56
CA GLN A 100 -12.07 -4.57 12.81
C GLN A 100 -11.35 -3.65 13.80
N LYS A 101 -10.01 -3.70 13.85
CA LYS A 101 -9.20 -2.82 14.71
C LYS A 101 -9.13 -1.40 14.17
N LEU A 102 -9.16 -1.25 12.84
CA LEU A 102 -9.04 0.02 12.14
C LEU A 102 -10.36 0.81 12.09
N ILE A 103 -11.50 0.13 12.19
CA ILE A 103 -12.84 0.74 12.15
C ILE A 103 -13.35 1.08 13.56
N ASN A 104 -12.97 0.31 14.57
CA ASN A 104 -13.48 0.45 15.94
C ASN A 104 -12.50 1.15 16.92
N GLY A 105 -11.33 1.58 16.44
CA GLY A 105 -10.34 2.34 17.22
C GLY A 105 -10.31 3.79 16.79
#